data_AF-A0A800FK50-F1
#
_entry.id   AF-A0A800FK50-F1
#
_cell.length_a   1.000
_cell.length_b   1.000
_cell.length_c   1.000
_cell.angle_alpha   90.00
_cell.angle_beta   90.00
_cell.angle_gamma   90.00
#
_symmetry.space_group_name_H-M   'P 1'
#
loop_
_entity.id
_entity.type
_entity.pdbx_description
1 polymer ?
#
loop_
_entity_poly.entity_id
_entity_poly.type
_entity_poly.pdbx_seq_one_letter_code
_entity_poly.pdbx_strand_id
1 'polypeptide(L)'
;MLRLHEMDGKYTGATWVFIGSTLTVAFFPKEIAVISLIYMSIGDTVAGLVGRKFGKMKFYDKTIEGSLAGLIVCLLSGYLVQVSLPLVVVFSGAFAAMFIELLPISIDDNLSVPLFAGTIMVIASTVVI
;
A
#
# COMPACT_ATOMS: atom_id res chain seq x y z
N MET A 1 -7.68 11.45 16.05
CA MET A 1 -6.76 11.57 17.20
C MET A 1 -5.34 11.53 16.65
N LEU A 2 -4.49 12.49 16.98
CA LEU A 2 -3.07 12.48 16.60
C LEU A 2 -2.32 11.42 17.43
N ARG A 3 -1.33 10.75 16.83
CA ARG A 3 -0.44 9.80 17.53
C ARG A 3 0.52 10.59 18.42
N LEU A 4 1.00 9.98 19.52
CA LEU A 4 1.87 10.66 20.50
C LEU A 4 3.09 11.33 19.84
N HIS A 5 3.76 10.63 18.92
CA HIS A 5 4.93 11.20 18.23
C HIS A 5 4.60 12.35 17.27
N GLU A 6 3.37 12.44 16.77
CA GLU A 6 2.89 13.57 15.96
C GLU A 6 2.63 14.81 16.85
N MET A 7 2.22 14.57 18.10
CA MET A 7 2.07 15.63 19.10
C MET A 7 3.42 16.21 19.54
N ASP A 8 4.49 15.40 19.48
CA ASP A 8 5.88 15.80 19.77
C ASP A 8 6.54 16.57 18.60
N GLY A 9 5.78 16.93 17.56
CA GLY A 9 6.25 17.76 16.45
C GLY A 9 6.77 17.00 15.22
N LYS A 10 6.62 15.67 15.17
CA LYS A 10 6.88 14.91 13.93
C LYS A 10 5.74 15.08 12.91
N TYR A 11 6.04 14.81 11.65
CA TYR A 11 5.05 14.86 10.58
C TYR A 11 3.89 13.91 10.82
N THR A 12 2.70 14.35 10.43
CA THR A 12 1.47 13.57 10.55
C THR A 12 1.35 12.54 9.44
N GLY A 13 0.54 11.51 9.65
CA GLY A 13 0.14 10.59 8.58
C GLY A 13 -0.45 11.32 7.36
N ALA A 14 -1.21 12.41 7.57
CA ALA A 14 -1.76 13.21 6.47
C ALA A 14 -0.66 13.89 5.62
N THR A 15 0.43 14.33 6.26
CA THR A 15 1.60 14.87 5.57
C THR A 15 2.25 13.79 4.70
N TRP A 16 2.40 12.57 5.21
CA TRP A 16 2.94 11.45 4.45
C TRP A 16 2.04 11.02 3.31
N VAL A 17 0.72 10.96 3.50
CA VAL A 17 -0.25 10.71 2.42
C VAL A 17 -0.11 11.75 1.31
N PHE A 18 0.02 13.03 1.66
CA PHE A 18 0.17 14.09 0.66
C PHE A 18 1.46 13.93 -0.16
N ILE A 19 2.59 13.69 0.51
CA ILE A 19 3.90 13.49 -0.15
C ILE A 19 3.87 12.22 -1.00
N GLY A 20 3.44 11.09 -0.42
CA GLY A 20 3.37 9.80 -1.11
C GLY A 20 2.43 9.82 -2.30
N SER A 21 1.27 10.47 -2.18
CA SER A 21 0.33 10.62 -3.30
C SER A 21 0.93 11.48 -4.41
N THR A 22 1.56 12.61 -4.05
CA THR A 22 2.19 13.51 -5.01
C THR A 22 3.28 12.79 -5.83
N LEU A 23 4.19 12.08 -5.14
CA LEU A 23 5.26 11.35 -5.81
C LEU A 23 4.72 10.18 -6.66
N THR A 24 3.72 9.46 -6.15
CA THR A 24 3.09 8.35 -6.88
C THR A 24 2.46 8.83 -8.19
N VAL A 25 1.73 9.94 -8.17
CA VAL A 25 1.12 10.53 -9.38
C VAL A 25 2.18 11.13 -10.30
N ALA A 26 3.25 11.71 -9.74
CA ALA A 26 4.32 12.31 -10.54
C ALA A 26 5.16 11.28 -11.31
N PHE A 27 5.39 10.10 -10.74
CA PHE A 27 6.31 9.11 -11.30
C PHE A 27 5.65 7.99 -12.11
N PHE A 28 4.36 7.69 -11.89
CA PHE A 28 3.72 6.55 -12.52
C PHE A 28 2.63 6.92 -13.53
N PRO A 29 2.40 6.08 -14.56
CA PRO A 29 1.24 6.21 -15.42
C PRO A 29 -0.06 6.24 -14.61
N LYS A 30 -1.05 7.00 -15.09
CA LYS A 30 -2.33 7.24 -14.41
C LYS A 30 -2.95 5.97 -13.80
N GLU A 31 -3.02 4.89 -14.55
CA GLU A 31 -3.66 3.64 -14.12
C GLU A 31 -2.90 2.97 -12.96
N ILE A 32 -1.57 2.90 -13.07
CA ILE A 32 -0.69 2.37 -12.03
C ILE A 32 -0.76 3.25 -10.78
N ALA A 33 -0.69 4.58 -10.94
CA ALA A 33 -0.78 5.51 -9.83
C ALA A 33 -2.11 5.37 -9.07
N VAL A 34 -3.24 5.29 -9.78
CA VAL A 34 -4.56 5.12 -9.15
C VAL A 34 -4.61 3.82 -8.34
N ILE A 35 -4.16 2.70 -8.90
CA ILE A 35 -4.18 1.41 -8.20
C ILE A 35 -3.26 1.43 -6.98
N SER A 36 -2.03 1.94 -7.10
CA SER A 36 -1.09 2.08 -5.99
C SER A 36 -1.68 2.86 -4.82
N LEU A 37 -2.37 3.97 -5.11
CA LEU A 37 -2.99 4.79 -4.08
C LEU A 37 -4.23 4.13 -3.46
N ILE A 38 -4.96 3.30 -4.20
CA ILE A 38 -6.04 2.47 -3.65
C ILE A 38 -5.47 1.43 -2.69
N TYR A 39 -4.34 0.79 -3.02
CA TYR A 39 -3.70 -0.19 -2.15
C TYR A 39 -3.18 0.45 -0.86
N MET A 40 -2.54 1.61 -0.97
CA MET A 40 -2.18 2.42 0.20
C MET A 40 -3.42 2.81 1.02
N SER A 41 -4.49 3.29 0.40
CA SER A 41 -5.61 3.85 1.16
C SER A 41 -6.50 2.79 1.81
N ILE A 42 -6.80 1.71 1.08
CA ILE A 42 -7.75 0.69 1.51
C ILE A 42 -7.02 -0.53 2.08
N GLY A 43 -6.00 -1.02 1.37
CA GLY A 43 -5.23 -2.19 1.77
C GLY A 43 -4.53 -2.01 3.12
N ASP A 44 -3.69 -0.97 3.23
CA ASP A 44 -2.97 -0.65 4.47
C ASP A 44 -3.93 -0.39 5.64
N THR A 45 -5.00 0.36 5.40
CA THR A 45 -6.03 0.62 6.43
C THR A 45 -6.66 -0.68 6.93
N VAL A 46 -7.05 -1.59 6.03
CA VAL A 46 -7.61 -2.89 6.42
C VAL A 46 -6.59 -3.73 7.16
N ALA A 47 -5.33 -3.74 6.71
CA ALA A 47 -4.26 -4.47 7.38
C ALA A 47 -4.06 -4.00 8.81
N GLY A 48 -4.02 -2.68 9.04
CA GLY A 48 -3.94 -2.09 10.37
C GLY A 48 -5.16 -2.39 11.24
N LEU A 49 -6.38 -2.30 10.70
CA LEU A 49 -7.62 -2.56 11.44
C LEU A 49 -7.76 -4.03 11.85
N VAL A 50 -7.59 -4.94 10.89
CA VAL A 50 -7.67 -6.38 11.13
C VAL A 50 -6.51 -6.82 12.02
N GLY A 51 -5.31 -6.30 11.79
CA GLY A 51 -4.13 -6.64 12.58
C GLY A 51 -4.27 -6.25 14.05
N ARG A 52 -4.85 -5.08 14.34
CA ARG A 52 -5.14 -4.66 15.72
C ARG A 52 -6.26 -5.45 16.39
N LYS A 53 -7.30 -5.84 15.64
CA LYS A 53 -8.50 -6.47 16.20
C LYS A 53 -8.38 -8.00 16.31
N PHE A 54 -7.74 -8.63 15.34
CA PHE A 54 -7.72 -10.09 15.18
C PHE A 54 -6.31 -10.68 15.06
N GLY A 55 -5.26 -9.86 14.93
CA GLY A 55 -3.90 -10.33 14.74
C GLY A 55 -3.37 -11.09 15.94
N LYS A 56 -2.87 -12.31 15.70
CA LYS A 56 -2.26 -13.17 16.72
C LYS A 56 -0.79 -13.40 16.42
N MET A 57 -0.45 -13.63 15.15
CA MET A 57 0.91 -13.82 14.69
C MET A 57 1.56 -12.48 14.35
N LYS A 58 2.28 -11.94 15.32
CA LYS A 58 3.05 -10.71 15.14
C LYS A 58 4.29 -10.95 14.29
N PHE A 59 4.54 -10.02 13.39
CA PHE A 59 5.80 -9.86 12.68
C PHE A 59 6.26 -8.43 12.94
N TYR A 60 7.23 -8.27 13.85
CA TYR A 60 7.63 -6.98 14.41
C TYR A 60 6.44 -6.21 15.04
N ASP A 61 6.16 -5.01 14.55
CA ASP A 61 5.08 -4.12 14.98
C ASP A 61 3.76 -4.37 14.22
N LYS A 62 3.77 -5.29 13.25
CA LYS A 62 2.65 -5.65 12.38
C LYS A 62 2.21 -7.10 12.60
N THR A 63 1.17 -7.54 11.90
CA THR A 63 0.65 -8.91 12.02
C THR A 63 0.42 -9.54 10.67
N ILE A 64 0.68 -10.84 10.58
CA ILE A 64 0.50 -11.61 9.35
C ILE A 64 -0.98 -11.62 8.95
N GLU A 65 -1.90 -11.75 9.91
CA GLU A 65 -3.34 -11.75 9.62
C GLU A 65 -3.83 -10.39 9.10
N GLY A 66 -3.26 -9.29 9.61
CA GLY A 66 -3.51 -7.95 9.07
C GLY A 66 -3.07 -7.87 7.62
N SER A 67 -1.82 -8.21 7.35
CA SER A 67 -1.26 -8.14 5.98
C SER A 67 -2.00 -9.04 4.99
N LEU A 68 -2.39 -10.25 5.40
CA LEU A 68 -3.23 -11.15 4.57
C LEU A 68 -4.61 -10.56 4.28
N ALA A 69 -5.25 -9.90 5.25
CA ALA A 69 -6.52 -9.24 5.02
C ALA A 69 -6.38 -8.05 4.08
N GLY A 70 -5.33 -7.24 4.24
CA GLY A 70 -4.99 -6.17 3.31
C GLY A 70 -4.75 -6.70 1.89
N LEU A 71 -4.06 -7.85 1.75
CA LEU A 71 -3.78 -8.48 0.46
C LEU A 71 -5.07 -8.88 -0.27
N ILE A 72 -6.00 -9.53 0.45
CA ILE A 72 -7.31 -9.89 -0.09
C ILE A 72 -8.04 -8.64 -0.59
N VAL A 73 -8.02 -7.56 0.18
CA VAL A 73 -8.68 -6.30 -0.19
C VAL A 73 -7.97 -5.60 -1.36
N CYS A 74 -6.64 -5.64 -1.45
CA CYS A 74 -5.90 -5.14 -2.60
C CYS A 74 -6.22 -5.92 -3.88
N LEU A 75 -6.27 -7.26 -3.82
CA LEU A 75 -6.64 -8.09 -4.97
C LEU A 75 -8.06 -7.79 -5.44
N LEU A 76 -9.02 -7.70 -4.51
CA LEU A 76 -10.41 -7.38 -4.82
C LEU A 76 -10.56 -5.96 -5.38
N SER A 77 -10.01 -4.96 -4.69
CA SER A 77 -10.10 -3.57 -5.15
C SER A 77 -9.41 -3.36 -6.49
N GLY A 78 -8.22 -3.92 -6.71
CA GLY A 78 -7.51 -3.86 -7.98
C GLY A 78 -8.31 -4.48 -9.13
N TYR A 79 -8.96 -5.62 -8.89
CA TYR A 79 -9.85 -6.26 -9.87
C TYR A 79 -11.09 -5.39 -10.18
N LEU A 80 -11.68 -4.76 -9.15
CA LEU A 80 -12.91 -3.98 -9.29
C LEU A 80 -12.73 -2.61 -9.95
N VAL A 81 -11.51 -2.03 -9.95
CA VAL A 81 -11.25 -0.71 -10.57
C VAL A 81 -11.32 -0.77 -12.11
N GLN A 82 -11.29 -1.96 -12.70
CA GLN A 82 -11.49 -2.18 -14.15
C GLN A 82 -10.58 -1.29 -15.04
N VAL A 83 -9.32 -1.14 -14.66
CA VAL A 83 -8.32 -0.45 -15.50
C VAL A 83 -7.95 -1.29 -16.73
N SER A 84 -7.38 -0.64 -17.74
CA SER A 84 -6.87 -1.29 -18.95
C SER A 84 -5.50 -1.99 -18.76
N LEU A 85 -5.16 -2.38 -17.54
CA LEU A 85 -3.93 -3.11 -17.23
C LEU A 85 -4.17 -4.62 -17.17
N PRO A 86 -3.21 -5.45 -17.62
CA PRO A 86 -3.27 -6.89 -17.43
C PRO A 86 -3.38 -7.26 -15.94
N LEU A 87 -4.21 -8.25 -15.60
CA LEU A 87 -4.42 -8.67 -14.20
C LEU A 87 -3.12 -9.10 -13.51
N VAL A 88 -2.16 -9.65 -14.25
CA VAL A 88 -0.83 -10.00 -13.73
C VAL A 88 -0.11 -8.77 -13.17
N VAL A 89 -0.20 -7.62 -13.85
CA VAL A 89 0.38 -6.35 -13.40
C VAL A 89 -0.32 -5.90 -12.13
N VAL A 90 -1.66 -5.83 -12.14
CA VAL A 90 -2.47 -5.40 -10.99
C VAL A 90 -2.18 -6.25 -9.75
N PHE A 91 -2.21 -7.57 -9.89
CA PHE A 91 -1.95 -8.49 -8.78
C PHE A 91 -0.50 -8.41 -8.28
N SER A 92 0.48 -8.21 -9.16
CA SER A 92 1.87 -7.98 -8.73
C SER A 92 1.99 -6.76 -7.81
N GLY A 93 1.23 -5.69 -8.09
CA GLY A 93 1.15 -4.51 -7.24
C GLY A 93 0.52 -4.81 -5.87
N ALA A 94 -0.53 -5.63 -5.83
CA ALA A 94 -1.18 -6.01 -4.56
C ALA A 94 -0.24 -6.81 -3.65
N PHE A 95 0.48 -7.78 -4.21
CA PHE A 95 1.50 -8.53 -3.46
C PHE A 95 2.64 -7.62 -3.00
N ALA A 96 3.13 -6.73 -3.87
CA ALA A 96 4.18 -5.78 -3.53
C ALA A 96 3.76 -4.82 -2.41
N ALA A 97 2.55 -4.26 -2.49
CA ALA A 97 1.98 -3.37 -1.49
C ALA A 97 1.95 -4.01 -0.10
N MET A 98 1.45 -5.25 0.00
CA MET A 98 1.36 -5.92 1.30
C MET A 98 2.68 -6.48 1.78
N PHE A 99 3.57 -6.85 0.85
CA PHE A 99 4.92 -7.25 1.21
C PHE A 99 5.70 -6.10 1.85
N ILE A 100 5.71 -4.91 1.22
CA ILE A 100 6.42 -3.75 1.78
C ILE A 100 5.75 -3.26 3.07
N GLU A 101 4.42 -3.34 3.15
CA GLU A 101 3.65 -3.05 4.36
C GLU A 101 4.14 -3.94 5.51
N LEU A 102 4.26 -5.25 5.33
CA LEU A 102 4.65 -6.15 6.43
C LEU A 102 6.10 -5.97 6.90
N LEU A 103 6.99 -5.38 6.09
CA LEU A 103 8.39 -5.25 6.44
C LEU A 103 8.63 -4.15 7.49
N PRO A 104 9.56 -4.36 8.44
CA PRO A 104 9.87 -3.39 9.49
C PRO A 104 10.79 -2.27 8.96
N ILE A 105 10.28 -1.46 8.03
CA ILE A 105 11.02 -0.36 7.40
C ILE A 105 10.72 0.95 8.14
N SER A 106 11.73 1.80 8.33
CA SER A 106 11.60 3.08 9.02
C SER A 106 10.91 4.19 8.22
N ILE A 107 10.30 3.86 7.07
CA ILE A 107 9.60 4.79 6.19
C ILE A 107 8.09 4.60 6.39
N ASP A 108 7.34 5.70 6.41
CA ASP A 108 5.89 5.66 6.58
C ASP A 108 5.19 4.88 5.45
N ASP A 109 4.21 4.04 5.82
CA ASP A 109 3.45 3.20 4.89
C ASP A 109 2.73 4.01 3.81
N ASN A 110 2.30 5.24 4.14
CA ASN A 110 1.66 6.14 3.18
C ASN A 110 2.61 6.63 2.09
N LEU A 111 3.92 6.40 2.24
CA LEU A 111 4.92 6.67 1.22
C LEU A 111 5.45 5.37 0.60
N SER A 112 5.79 4.37 1.41
CA SER A 112 6.45 3.14 0.95
C SER A 112 5.50 2.26 0.11
N VAL A 113 4.25 2.07 0.55
CA VAL A 113 3.27 1.19 -0.09
C VAL A 113 2.97 1.61 -1.55
N PRO A 114 2.53 2.84 -1.83
CA PRO A 114 2.14 3.19 -3.19
C PRO A 114 3.35 3.28 -4.14
N LEU A 115 4.52 3.73 -3.65
CA LEU A 115 5.73 3.81 -4.46
C LEU A 115 6.29 2.44 -4.81
N PHE A 116 6.35 1.52 -3.84
CA PHE A 116 6.87 0.18 -4.09
C PHE A 116 5.93 -0.62 -4.98
N ALA A 117 4.62 -0.58 -4.72
CA ALA A 117 3.62 -1.21 -5.57
C ALA A 117 3.65 -0.66 -7.00
N GLY A 118 3.74 0.67 -7.14
CA GLY A 118 3.82 1.33 -8.44
C GLY A 118 5.05 0.92 -9.23
N THR A 119 6.20 0.84 -8.57
CA THR A 119 7.46 0.41 -9.17
C THR A 119 7.37 -1.03 -9.70
N ILE A 120 6.84 -1.95 -8.89
CA ILE A 120 6.67 -3.36 -9.31
C ILE A 120 5.68 -3.47 -10.47
N MET A 121 4.57 -2.72 -10.44
CA MET A 121 3.61 -2.71 -11.53
C MET A 121 4.21 -2.16 -12.83
N VAL A 122 5.03 -1.10 -12.76
CA VAL A 122 5.75 -0.59 -13.95
C VAL A 122 6.65 -1.68 -14.51
N ILE A 123 7.48 -2.30 -13.68
CA ILE A 123 8.38 -3.38 -14.12
C ILE A 123 7.58 -4.53 -14.74
N ALA A 124 6.52 -5.00 -14.08
CA ALA A 124 5.67 -6.06 -14.59
C ALA A 124 5.01 -5.68 -15.93
N SER A 125 4.58 -4.43 -16.11
CA SER A 125 3.98 -3.96 -17.35
C SER A 125 4.94 -4.02 -18.53
N THR A 126 6.25 -3.83 -18.32
CA THR A 126 7.27 -3.91 -19.38
C THR A 126 7.56 -5.32 -19.87
N VAL A 127 7.14 -6.35 -19.12
CA VAL A 127 7.37 -7.77 -19.48
C VAL A 127 6.15 -8.37 -20.18
N VAL A 128 4.96 -7.83 -19.91
CA VAL A 128 3.68 -8.38 -20.37
C VAL A 128 3.14 -7.68 -21.63
N ILE A 129 3.60 -6.46 -21.92
CA ILE A 129 3.26 -5.66 -23.10
C ILE A 129 4.43 -5.69 -24.08
#